data_AF-A0A090TCJ2-F1
#
_entry.id   AF-A0A090TCJ2-F1
#
_cell.length_a   1.000
_cell.length_b   1.000
_cell.length_c   1.000
_cell.angle_alpha   90.00
_cell.angle_beta   90.00
_cell.angle_gamma   90.00
#
_symmetry.space_group_name_H-M   'P 1'
#
loop_
_entity.id
_entity.type
_entity.pdbx_description
1 polymer ?
#
loop_
_entity_poly.entity_id
_entity_poly.type
_entity_poly.pdbx_seq_one_letter_code
_entity_poly.pdbx_strand_id
1 'polypeptide(L)'
;MKSNAEIKKNWSLTGSSRSSLHTKAMVIDRRKVFVGSMNLDPRSAHLNTEMGVVIEQPEYAELVYTSILEDIPQSAYELRMKNGDLVWFDHTTGETLTSEPDASIWRRMGAWFSGILPIEEQL
;
A
#
# COMPACT_ATOMS: atom_id res chain seq x y z
N MET A 1 22.03 6.14 7.15
CA MET A 1 21.94 7.06 6.00
C MET A 1 20.45 7.32 5.80
N LYS A 2 20.00 8.57 5.93
CA LYS A 2 18.57 8.91 5.83
C LYS A 2 18.19 8.97 4.35
N SER A 3 17.03 8.43 3.98
CA SER A 3 16.49 8.51 2.62
C SER A 3 16.35 9.99 2.23
N ASN A 4 16.99 10.37 1.12
CA ASN A 4 16.95 11.72 0.55
C ASN A 4 15.74 11.85 -0.38
N ALA A 5 14.53 11.80 0.19
CA ALA A 5 13.37 12.37 -0.48
C ALA A 5 13.25 13.84 -0.04
N GLU A 6 13.69 14.78 -0.88
CA GLU A 6 13.48 16.21 -0.63
C GLU A 6 11.99 16.55 -0.77
N ILE A 7 11.27 16.52 0.36
CA ILE A 7 9.88 16.97 0.44
C ILE A 7 9.87 18.44 0.88
N LYS A 8 9.54 19.35 -0.05
CA LYS A 8 9.30 20.78 0.24
C LYS A 8 8.22 20.94 1.31
N LYS A 9 8.59 21.51 2.46
CA LYS A 9 7.68 21.81 3.57
C LYS A 9 6.99 23.16 3.35
N ASN A 10 5.71 23.13 3.00
CA ASN A 10 4.83 24.27 3.16
C ASN A 10 3.79 23.94 4.24
N TRP A 11 3.77 24.74 5.30
CA TRP A 11 2.78 24.65 6.37
C TRP A 11 1.43 25.19 5.87
N SER A 12 0.36 24.39 6.01
CA SER A 12 -1.03 24.77 5.75
C SER A 12 -1.88 24.42 6.96
N LEU A 13 -2.72 25.36 7.39
CA LEU A 13 -3.70 25.20 8.50
C LEU A 13 -4.98 24.46 8.07
N THR A 14 -5.06 24.00 6.82
CA THR A 14 -6.06 23.04 6.35
C THR A 14 -5.34 21.73 6.05
N GLY A 15 -5.68 20.68 6.81
CA GLY A 15 -5.36 19.26 6.58
C GLY A 15 -4.01 18.97 5.95
N SER A 16 -3.03 18.53 6.75
CA SER A 16 -1.70 18.16 6.28
C SER A 16 -1.79 17.26 5.04
N SER A 17 -1.24 17.75 3.93
CA SER A 17 -1.02 17.07 2.66
C SER A 17 0.00 15.94 2.79
N ARG A 18 -0.24 15.00 3.71
CA ARG A 18 0.21 13.63 3.53
C ARG A 18 -0.71 13.12 2.43
N SER A 19 -0.19 12.93 1.22
CA SER A 19 -0.91 12.19 0.17
C SER A 19 -1.34 10.88 0.80
N SER A 20 -2.58 10.82 1.26
CA SER A 20 -3.11 9.65 1.91
C SER A 20 -3.67 8.85 0.75
N LEU A 21 -2.96 7.78 0.39
CA LEU A 21 -3.41 6.83 -0.61
C LEU A 21 -4.70 6.16 -0.09
N HIS A 22 -5.83 6.81 -0.30
CA HIS A 22 -7.14 6.38 0.22
C HIS A 22 -7.96 5.63 -0.81
N THR A 23 -7.50 5.61 -2.06
CA THR A 23 -8.11 4.84 -3.13
C THR A 23 -7.94 3.36 -2.85
N LYS A 24 -9.05 2.63 -2.80
CA LYS A 24 -9.08 1.17 -2.80
C LYS A 24 -9.68 0.77 -4.12
N ALA A 25 -8.84 0.21 -4.98
CA ALA A 25 -9.22 -0.20 -6.30
C ALA A 25 -8.71 -1.60 -6.60
N MET A 26 -9.46 -2.34 -7.41
CA MET A 26 -9.09 -3.66 -7.87
C MET A 26 -9.39 -3.78 -9.36
N VAL A 27 -8.45 -4.34 -10.12
CA VAL A 27 -8.69 -4.73 -11.50
C VAL A 27 -8.89 -6.24 -11.55
N ILE A 28 -10.01 -6.69 -12.12
CA ILE A 28 -10.40 -8.10 -12.22
C ILE A 28 -10.31 -8.54 -13.66
N ASP A 29 -9.50 -9.58 -13.92
CA ASP A 29 -9.29 -10.19 -15.24
C ASP A 29 -8.95 -9.20 -16.37
N ARG A 30 -8.46 -8.00 -16.01
CA ARG A 30 -8.28 -6.86 -16.93
C ARG A 30 -9.54 -6.48 -17.71
N ARG A 31 -10.72 -6.75 -17.13
CA ARG A 31 -12.03 -6.47 -17.74
C ARG A 31 -12.94 -5.60 -16.88
N LYS A 32 -12.74 -5.63 -15.56
CA LYS A 32 -13.53 -4.85 -14.61
C LYS A 32 -12.62 -4.07 -13.68
N VAL A 33 -13.03 -2.86 -13.31
CA VAL A 33 -12.39 -2.07 -12.27
C VAL A 33 -13.40 -1.85 -11.16
N PHE A 34 -13.03 -2.23 -9.94
CA PHE A 34 -13.75 -1.85 -8.73
C PHE A 34 -13.05 -0.67 -8.08
N VAL A 35 -13.82 0.31 -7.61
CA VAL A 35 -13.34 1.40 -6.74
C VAL A 35 -14.33 1.57 -5.60
N GLY A 36 -13.86 1.61 -4.36
CA GLY A 36 -14.75 1.72 -3.20
C GLY A 36 -14.07 1.99 -1.88
N SER A 37 -14.82 1.78 -0.79
CA SER A 37 -14.35 1.95 0.59
C SER A 37 -13.80 0.68 1.23
N MET A 38 -14.08 -0.49 0.65
CA MET A 38 -13.69 -1.81 1.18
C MET A 38 -12.17 -2.01 1.18
N ASN A 39 -11.59 -2.29 2.35
CA ASN A 39 -10.14 -2.53 2.54
C ASN A 39 -9.70 -3.98 2.24
N LEU A 40 -10.61 -4.84 1.74
CA LEU A 40 -10.39 -6.27 1.51
C LEU A 40 -10.07 -7.07 2.78
N ASP A 41 -10.72 -6.73 3.89
CA ASP A 41 -10.59 -7.40 5.17
C ASP A 41 -11.93 -8.01 5.65
N PRO A 42 -11.91 -9.01 6.55
CA PRO A 42 -13.12 -9.63 7.11
C PRO A 42 -14.11 -8.65 7.74
N ARG A 43 -13.65 -7.58 8.40
CA ARG A 43 -14.53 -6.59 9.01
C ARG A 43 -15.27 -5.76 7.96
N SER A 44 -14.59 -5.34 6.90
CA SER A 44 -15.21 -4.68 5.74
C SER A 44 -16.22 -5.60 5.03
N ALA A 45 -15.97 -6.91 5.03
CA ALA A 45 -16.86 -7.89 4.40
C ALA A 45 -18.11 -8.24 5.24
N HIS A 46 -18.00 -8.22 6.57
CA HIS A 46 -19.05 -8.74 7.46
C HIS A 46 -19.74 -7.70 8.35
N LEU A 47 -19.08 -6.58 8.64
CA LEU A 47 -19.52 -5.64 9.67
C LEU A 47 -19.77 -4.23 9.15
N ASN A 48 -18.98 -3.76 8.18
CA ASN A 48 -19.12 -2.40 7.66
C ASN A 48 -20.15 -2.33 6.52
N THR A 49 -20.86 -1.21 6.43
CA THR A 49 -21.56 -0.82 5.21
C THR A 49 -20.57 -0.17 4.25
N GLU A 50 -20.16 -0.89 3.22
CA GLU A 50 -19.22 -0.41 2.22
C GLU A 50 -19.96 0.15 0.98
N MET A 51 -19.35 1.12 0.30
CA MET A 51 -19.81 1.62 -0.99
C MET A 51 -18.75 1.36 -2.06
N GLY A 52 -19.19 1.08 -3.28
CA GLY A 52 -18.28 0.91 -4.39
C GLY A 52 -18.98 0.94 -5.74
N VAL A 53 -18.20 1.13 -6.79
CA VAL A 53 -18.62 1.12 -8.18
C VAL A 53 -17.82 0.07 -8.91
N VAL A 54 -18.51 -0.74 -9.73
CA VAL A 54 -17.88 -1.67 -10.67
C VAL A 54 -18.03 -1.07 -12.08
N ILE A 55 -16.90 -0.89 -12.75
CA ILE A 55 -16.81 -0.40 -14.12
C ILE A 55 -16.47 -1.60 -15.01
N GLU A 56 -17.39 -1.99 -15.88
CA GLU A 56 -17.21 -3.12 -16.82
C GLU A 56 -16.86 -2.60 -18.21
N GLN A 57 -15.59 -2.22 -18.39
CA GLN A 57 -15.07 -1.74 -19.67
C GLN A 57 -13.63 -2.24 -19.85
N PRO A 58 -13.39 -3.26 -20.71
CA PRO A 58 -12.08 -3.87 -20.87
C PRO A 58 -10.96 -2.90 -21.24
N GLU A 59 -11.23 -1.95 -22.12
CA GLU A 59 -10.24 -0.96 -22.57
C GLU A 59 -9.80 -0.05 -21.41
N TYR A 60 -10.74 0.31 -20.54
CA TYR A 60 -10.44 1.10 -19.34
C TYR A 60 -9.73 0.27 -18.27
N ALA A 61 -10.14 -0.99 -18.10
CA ALA A 61 -9.51 -1.89 -17.15
C ALA A 61 -8.04 -2.19 -17.51
N GLU A 62 -7.73 -2.39 -18.80
CA GLU A 62 -6.34 -2.56 -19.26
C GLU A 62 -5.52 -1.28 -19.05
N LEU A 63 -6.11 -0.11 -19.32
CA LEU A 63 -5.47 1.18 -19.06
C LEU A 63 -5.10 1.33 -17.58
N VAL A 64 -6.07 1.13 -16.67
CA VAL A 64 -5.85 1.24 -15.22
C VAL A 64 -4.80 0.21 -14.75
N TYR A 65 -4.89 -1.03 -15.23
CA TYR A 65 -3.91 -2.07 -14.91
C TYR A 65 -2.49 -1.65 -15.31
N THR A 66 -2.31 -1.15 -16.52
CA THR A 66 -1.00 -0.75 -17.05
C THR A 66 -0.44 0.43 -16.27
N SER A 67 -1.24 1.46 -16.03
CA SER A 67 -0.81 2.63 -15.24
C SER A 67 -0.37 2.25 -13.82
N ILE A 68 -1.11 1.36 -13.14
CA ILE A 68 -0.72 0.89 -11.81
C ILE A 68 0.63 0.17 -11.84
N LEU A 69 0.87 -0.69 -12.84
CA LEU A 69 2.14 -1.40 -12.96
C LEU A 69 3.33 -0.49 -13.28
N GLU A 70 3.10 0.57 -14.04
CA GLU A 70 4.13 1.58 -14.32
C GLU A 70 4.48 2.42 -13.08
N ASP A 71 3.47 2.72 -12.25
CA ASP A 71 3.62 3.59 -11.07
C ASP A 71 4.19 2.87 -9.82
N ILE A 72 3.87 1.58 -9.62
CA ILE A 72 4.26 0.82 -8.43
C ILE A 72 5.78 0.85 -8.18
N PRO A 73 6.66 0.58 -9.16
CA PRO A 73 8.11 0.56 -8.94
C PRO A 73 8.67 1.91 -8.43
N GLN A 74 8.02 3.02 -8.76
CA GLN A 74 8.47 4.35 -8.36
C GLN A 74 7.94 4.78 -6.98
N SER A 75 6.97 4.06 -6.44
CA SER A 75 6.20 4.47 -5.25
C SER A 75 6.14 3.44 -4.13
N ALA A 76 6.63 2.22 -4.36
CA ALA A 76 6.62 1.13 -3.40
C ALA A 76 7.91 0.30 -3.42
N TYR A 77 8.19 -0.33 -2.29
CA TYR A 77 9.24 -1.35 -2.18
C TYR A 77 8.71 -2.70 -2.67
N GLU A 78 9.46 -3.39 -3.52
CA GLU A 78 9.17 -4.76 -3.91
C GLU A 78 9.60 -5.72 -2.79
N LEU A 79 8.70 -6.61 -2.40
CA LEU A 79 9.02 -7.69 -1.48
C LEU A 79 9.68 -8.85 -2.20
N ARG A 80 10.85 -9.27 -1.72
CA ARG A 80 11.60 -10.42 -2.22
C ARG A 80 11.98 -11.36 -1.09
N MET A 81 12.24 -12.61 -1.45
CA MET A 81 12.82 -13.60 -0.54
C MET A 81 14.30 -13.78 -0.86
N LYS A 82 15.17 -13.70 0.16
CA LYS A 82 16.60 -13.97 0.05
C LYS A 82 17.04 -14.86 1.21
N ASN A 83 17.54 -16.05 0.91
CA ASN A 83 17.99 -17.04 1.91
C ASN A 83 16.93 -17.39 2.97
N GLY A 84 15.64 -17.32 2.64
CA GLY A 84 14.54 -17.59 3.58
C GLY A 84 14.04 -16.36 4.33
N ASP A 85 14.72 -15.21 4.20
CA ASP A 85 14.31 -13.95 4.82
C ASP A 85 13.60 -13.02 3.84
N LEU A 86 12.64 -12.25 4.35
CA LEU A 86 11.95 -11.20 3.62
C LEU A 86 12.86 -9.97 3.51
N VAL A 87 13.08 -9.49 2.29
CA VAL A 87 13.86 -8.27 2.00
C VAL A 87 13.06 -7.30 1.15
N TRP A 88 13.31 -6.01 1.34
CA TRP A 88 12.64 -4.92 0.62
C TRP A 88 13.58 -4.39 -0.47
N PHE A 89 13.18 -4.48 -1.72
CA PHE A 89 13.93 -3.97 -2.85
C PHE A 89 13.37 -2.64 -3.33
N ASP A 90 14.24 -1.65 -3.47
CA ASP A 90 13.90 -0.32 -3.97
C ASP A 90 14.31 -0.21 -5.45
N HIS A 91 13.32 -0.05 -6.33
CA HIS A 91 13.57 0.11 -7.77
C HIS A 91 14.19 1.47 -8.13
N THR A 92 14.08 2.48 -7.27
CA THR A 92 14.62 3.83 -7.53
C THR A 92 16.12 3.91 -7.24
N THR A 93 16.58 3.24 -6.19
CA THR A 93 17.99 3.22 -5.76
C THR A 93 18.73 1.95 -6.18
N GLY A 94 18.00 0.87 -6.48
CA GLY A 94 18.56 -0.47 -6.72
C GLY A 94 19.03 -1.17 -5.43
N GLU A 95 18.76 -0.60 -4.27
CA GLU A 95 19.21 -1.13 -2.98
C GLU A 95 18.26 -2.22 -2.46
N THR A 96 18.82 -3.16 -1.69
CA THR A 96 18.06 -4.19 -0.95
C THR A 96 18.20 -3.96 0.54
N LEU A 97 17.09 -3.73 1.22
CA LEU A 97 16.99 -3.46 2.64
C LEU A 97 16.51 -4.72 3.36
N THR A 98 17.26 -5.15 4.38
CA THR A 98 16.92 -6.33 5.21
C THR A 98 16.00 -6.01 6.37
N SER A 99 15.56 -4.76 6.49
CA SER A 99 14.65 -4.29 7.52
C SER A 99 13.64 -3.34 6.93
N GLU A 100 12.45 -3.29 7.54
CA GLU A 100 11.36 -2.40 7.14
C GLU A 100 11.87 -0.95 6.94
N PRO A 101 11.76 -0.41 5.71
CA PRO A 101 12.19 0.95 5.40
C PRO A 101 11.37 1.98 6.18
N ASP A 102 11.99 3.11 6.52
CA ASP A 102 11.36 4.23 7.25
C ASP A 102 10.71 3.87 8.60
N ALA A 103 10.99 2.68 9.15
CA ALA A 103 10.53 2.23 10.45
C ALA A 103 11.60 2.46 11.53
N SER A 104 11.24 3.21 12.57
CA SER A 104 12.10 3.32 13.75
C SER A 104 12.12 2.00 14.53
N ILE A 105 13.18 1.78 15.33
CA ILE A 105 13.33 0.57 16.16
C ILE A 105 12.08 0.37 17.05
N TRP A 106 11.53 1.45 17.62
CA TRP A 106 10.31 1.40 18.44
C TRP A 106 9.08 0.99 17.64
N ARG A 107 8.92 1.47 16.40
CA ARG A 107 7.78 1.07 15.54
C ARG A 107 7.86 -0.43 15.22
N ARG A 108 9.06 -0.94 14.95
CA ARG A 108 9.31 -2.37 14.68
C ARG A 108 9.02 -3.25 15.90
N MET A 109 9.47 -2.84 17.08
CA MET A 109 9.19 -3.58 18.31
C MET A 109 7.69 -3.60 18.63
N GLY A 110 7.00 -2.46 18.43
CA GLY A 110 5.55 -2.38 18.59
C GLY A 110 4.79 -3.29 17.61
N ALA A 111 5.20 -3.31 16.33
CA ALA A 111 4.61 -4.21 15.33
C ALA A 111 4.81 -5.68 15.70
N TRP A 112 6.01 -6.07 16.14
CA TRP A 112 6.30 -7.43 16.60
C TRP A 112 5.41 -7.82 17.80
N PHE A 113 5.26 -6.94 18.78
CA PHE A 113 4.40 -7.19 19.94
C PHE A 113 2.92 -7.28 19.55
N SER A 114 2.45 -6.43 18.63
CA SER A 114 1.07 -6.46 18.13
C SER A 114 0.74 -7.78 17.42
N GLY A 115 1.72 -8.41 16.74
CA GLY A 115 1.54 -9.72 16.10
C GLY A 115 1.32 -10.88 17.08
N ILE A 116 1.52 -10.68 18.39
CA ILE A 116 1.24 -11.69 19.42
C ILE A 116 -0.23 -11.62 19.87
N LEU A 117 -0.90 -10.50 19.63
CA LEU A 117 -2.28 -10.28 20.08
C LEU A 117 -3.27 -10.89 19.06
N PRO A 118 -4.35 -11.55 19.51
CA PRO A 118 -5.37 -12.13 18.63
C PRO A 118 -6.32 -11.05 18.09
N ILE A 119 -5.80 -10.15 17.24
CA ILE A 119 -6.56 -9.04 16.63
C ILE A 119 -6.84 -9.29 15.15
N GLU A 120 -6.24 -10.34 14.57
CA GLU A 120 -6.38 -10.69 13.15
C GLU A 120 -7.82 -10.98 12.74
N GLU A 121 -8.67 -11.46 13.66
CA GLU A 121 -10.09 -11.72 13.39
C GLU A 121 -10.94 -10.45 13.21
N GLN A 122 -10.39 -9.26 13.54
CA GLN A 122 -11.13 -8.00 13.56
C GLN A 122 -10.56 -6.92 12.62
N LEU A 123 -9.40 -7.17 12.00
CA LEU A 123 -8.75 -6.24 11.09
C LEU A 123 -9.12 -6.49 9.64
#